data_AF-A0A7Y3DPU5-F1
#
_entry.id   AF-A0A7Y3DPU5-F1
#
_cell.length_a   1.000
_cell.length_b   1.000
_cell.length_c   1.000
_cell.angle_alpha   90.00
_cell.angle_beta   90.00
_cell.angle_gamma   90.00
#
_symmetry.space_group_name_H-M   'P 1'
#
loop_
_entity.id
_entity.type
_entity.pdbx_description
1 polymer ?
#
loop_
_entity_poly.entity_id
_entity_poly.type
_entity_poly.pdbx_seq_one_letter_code
_entity_poly.pdbx_strand_id
1 'polypeptide(L)'
;MNTKIDKLGNEFGADLAAIRLAIGKLPAARLPWGTEGPVDLVDQGDRMVRCYENWLLDDEQKHMLSGQPGDQFILYASSYLCDLGLTDGQGMAPLAKDFKDDRAQAFFNQSLSTQSCRLIRNGWQDLGVPNGAFAGSIARVCLQAAAADSDNLASAESEAAVIEDAAVNLPLLAAYLQLCRAFDLKSPATILQIISHLTEDKRMSPDRLKAYFRVAGAGAHPYLNGTIRLKIQCTHPEVHRALKHHERSVQQLLEKLNQRVRPRFLYSDVIYEIEPDGYTPIDLKFSVDSSAGLQLFMGNRLYSDKRVFLRELIQNAVDACNYRKLVDNHYSAAIAIEFNSDISTIKVRDNGIGMTRQWIEKYFLAIGISFYQSNEIRNANRDPRIDFGFISQFGIGFLSSFQVADKIIIKTRKASFPGLMITISGLRDYFDVKVLEEDYPVGTEVTLHLKKSKIKYCRSMEYTGYLKTNIRFLKIPVELTDRGGNMLTIGREKLAYDRDQKAGTVFVAPLKFPESEGYVRLGAQKNGTNIFALESADGGVSVFQDGIFVTQVSALLPEGARQYVVARINLMGQDKCELSMDRNRMFWTTEQLQNIKKVIRH
;
A
#
# COMPACT_ATOMS: atom_id res chain seq x y z
N MET A 1 55.61 19.95 17.69
CA MET A 1 54.29 19.50 17.22
C MET A 1 53.33 20.63 16.85
N ASN A 2 53.47 21.87 17.36
CA ASN A 2 52.53 22.96 17.04
C ASN A 2 52.78 23.74 15.74
N THR A 3 53.92 23.59 15.05
CA THR A 3 54.24 24.43 13.88
C THR A 3 53.72 23.91 12.53
N LYS A 4 53.21 22.67 12.46
CA LYS A 4 52.54 22.13 11.26
C LYS A 4 51.03 22.38 11.25
N ILE A 5 50.40 22.46 12.43
CA ILE A 5 48.96 22.78 12.58
C ILE A 5 48.69 24.25 12.27
N ASP A 6 49.58 25.17 12.66
CA ASP A 6 49.45 26.60 12.32
C ASP A 6 49.75 26.91 10.85
N LYS A 7 50.57 26.09 10.17
CA LYS A 7 50.81 26.20 8.72
C LYS A 7 49.65 25.65 7.90
N LEU A 8 49.08 24.51 8.32
CA LEU A 8 47.83 23.99 7.74
C LEU A 8 46.67 24.96 7.98
N GLY A 9 46.52 25.54 9.18
CA GLY A 9 45.48 26.53 9.46
C GLY A 9 45.56 27.80 8.60
N ASN A 10 46.77 28.22 8.20
CA ASN A 10 46.98 29.40 7.36
C ASN A 10 46.82 29.15 5.85
N GLU A 11 47.18 27.96 5.35
CA GLU A 11 46.88 27.55 3.96
C GLU A 11 45.38 27.22 3.80
N PHE A 12 44.76 26.52 4.76
CA PHE A 12 43.32 26.21 4.77
C PHE A 12 42.44 27.43 5.02
N GLY A 13 42.92 28.42 5.77
CA GLY A 13 42.21 29.69 5.96
C GLY A 13 42.02 30.46 4.65
N ALA A 14 42.93 30.32 3.70
CA ALA A 14 42.83 30.94 2.38
C ALA A 14 41.78 30.26 1.49
N ASP A 15 41.67 28.92 1.53
CA ASP A 15 40.66 28.17 0.77
C ASP A 15 39.26 28.28 1.38
N LEU A 16 39.11 28.23 2.71
CA LEU A 16 37.83 28.50 3.39
C LEU A 16 37.40 29.95 3.23
N ALA A 17 38.33 30.90 3.25
CA ALA A 17 38.04 32.29 2.91
C ALA A 17 37.71 32.44 1.42
N ALA A 18 38.37 31.74 0.50
CA ALA A 18 38.07 31.76 -0.93
C ALA A 18 36.71 31.12 -1.24
N ILE A 19 36.33 30.05 -0.55
CA ILE A 19 35.01 29.43 -0.60
C ILE A 19 33.97 30.38 -0.02
N ARG A 20 34.19 30.95 1.18
CA ARG A 20 33.31 31.97 1.78
C ARG A 20 33.24 33.26 0.97
N LEU A 21 34.29 33.62 0.23
CA LEU A 21 34.36 34.79 -0.65
C LEU A 21 33.72 34.49 -2.02
N ALA A 22 33.85 33.29 -2.56
CA ALA A 22 33.17 32.85 -3.78
C ALA A 22 31.66 32.69 -3.52
N ILE A 23 31.30 32.08 -2.39
CA ILE A 23 29.94 32.00 -1.87
C ILE A 23 29.43 33.40 -1.49
N GLY A 24 30.25 34.22 -0.84
CA GLY A 24 29.98 35.62 -0.52
C GLY A 24 29.96 36.57 -1.73
N LYS A 25 30.32 36.08 -2.93
CA LYS A 25 30.15 36.76 -4.23
C LYS A 25 28.83 36.40 -4.92
N LEU A 26 28.09 35.39 -4.44
CA LEU A 26 26.72 35.12 -4.89
C LEU A 26 25.69 36.26 -4.64
N PRO A 27 25.90 37.24 -3.74
CA PRO A 27 25.08 38.46 -3.71
C PRO A 27 25.17 39.27 -5.01
N ALA A 28 26.28 39.18 -5.75
CA ALA A 28 26.46 39.86 -7.04
C ALA A 28 25.83 39.09 -8.21
N ALA A 29 25.59 37.78 -8.06
CA ALA A 29 24.72 37.00 -8.93
C ALA A 29 23.25 37.26 -8.54
N ARG A 30 22.76 38.47 -8.83
CA ARG A 30 21.39 38.98 -8.64
C ARG A 30 20.44 38.04 -7.86
N LEU A 31 20.38 38.24 -6.55
CA LEU A 31 19.34 37.72 -5.67
C LEU A 31 17.95 38.22 -6.12
N PRO A 32 16.92 37.36 -6.32
CA PRO A 32 15.55 37.79 -6.55
C PRO A 32 14.72 37.91 -5.25
N TRP A 33 15.34 37.90 -4.06
CA TRP A 33 14.63 37.89 -2.78
C TRP A 33 14.27 39.31 -2.31
N GLY A 34 13.05 39.75 -2.64
CA GLY A 34 12.44 40.95 -2.08
C GLY A 34 11.73 40.69 -0.75
N THR A 35 12.11 41.48 0.27
CA THR A 35 11.35 41.84 1.49
C THR A 35 10.82 40.72 2.40
N GLU A 36 11.67 40.23 3.31
CA GLU A 36 11.64 40.48 4.77
C GLU A 36 12.81 39.72 5.42
N GLY A 37 13.96 40.40 5.54
CA GLY A 37 15.20 39.86 6.10
C GLY A 37 16.01 38.95 5.15
N PRO A 38 17.35 38.98 5.18
CA PRO A 38 18.15 38.00 4.46
C PRO A 38 17.89 36.62 5.07
N VAL A 39 17.50 35.64 4.26
CA VAL A 39 17.75 34.24 4.62
C VAL A 39 19.26 34.12 4.71
N ASP A 40 19.76 34.00 5.94
CA ASP A 40 21.18 33.81 6.18
C ASP A 40 21.56 32.39 5.72
N LEU A 41 21.77 32.24 4.41
CA LEU A 41 22.21 31.00 3.78
C LEU A 41 23.60 30.59 4.28
N VAL A 42 24.39 31.54 4.81
CA VAL A 42 25.64 31.27 5.52
C VAL A 42 25.36 30.55 6.84
N ASP A 43 24.33 30.94 7.59
CA ASP A 43 23.89 30.24 8.82
C ASP A 43 23.35 28.82 8.53
N GLN A 44 22.71 28.54 7.39
CA GLN A 44 22.29 27.17 7.05
C GLN A 44 23.45 26.23 6.73
N GLY A 45 24.37 26.66 5.85
CA GLY A 45 25.58 25.88 5.52
C GLY A 45 26.45 25.66 6.75
N ASP A 46 26.73 26.71 7.53
CA ASP A 46 27.53 26.61 8.75
C ASP A 46 26.86 25.72 9.81
N ARG A 47 25.52 25.74 9.95
CA ARG A 47 24.80 24.81 10.86
C ARG A 47 24.91 23.36 10.41
N MET A 48 24.69 23.10 9.12
CA MET A 48 24.80 21.76 8.57
C MET A 48 26.23 21.23 8.66
N VAL A 49 27.25 22.07 8.60
CA VAL A 49 28.65 21.68 8.80
C VAL A 49 28.98 21.50 10.29
N ARG A 50 28.44 22.32 11.19
CA ARG A 50 28.69 22.12 12.62
C ARG A 50 28.14 20.79 13.13
N CYS A 51 27.04 20.29 12.57
CA CYS A 51 26.55 18.93 12.87
C CYS A 51 27.58 17.84 12.48
N TYR A 52 28.41 18.10 11.47
CA TYR A 52 29.39 17.20 10.87
C TYR A 52 30.61 17.13 11.78
N GLU A 53 31.14 18.31 12.09
CA GLU A 53 32.36 18.46 12.87
C GLU A 53 32.16 18.01 14.32
N ASN A 54 30.96 18.19 14.86
CA ASN A 54 30.74 18.04 16.30
C ASN A 54 30.01 16.76 16.70
N TRP A 55 29.07 16.26 15.89
CA TRP A 55 28.13 15.23 16.38
C TRP A 55 28.22 13.93 15.59
N LEU A 56 27.95 13.94 14.29
CA LEU A 56 27.50 12.76 13.53
C LEU A 56 28.59 11.72 13.20
N LEU A 57 29.85 12.10 13.29
CA LEU A 57 30.99 11.27 12.90
C LEU A 57 31.96 11.09 14.07
N ASP A 58 32.58 9.92 14.15
CA ASP A 58 33.69 9.68 15.08
C ASP A 58 35.02 10.28 14.55
N ASP A 59 36.07 10.25 15.37
CA ASP A 59 37.37 10.84 15.00
C ASP A 59 38.06 10.11 13.83
N GLU A 60 37.78 8.82 13.63
CA GLU A 60 38.32 8.03 12.51
C GLU A 60 37.62 8.39 11.19
N GLN A 61 36.30 8.54 11.22
CA GLN A 61 35.47 9.02 10.12
C GLN A 61 35.77 10.48 9.79
N LYS A 62 35.93 11.32 10.80
CA LYS A 62 36.39 12.69 10.63
C LYS A 62 37.76 12.68 9.97
N HIS A 63 38.72 11.87 10.43
CA HIS A 63 40.03 11.77 9.81
C HIS A 63 39.97 11.28 8.35
N MET A 64 39.10 10.31 8.06
CA MET A 64 38.87 9.78 6.71
C MET A 64 38.34 10.87 5.77
N LEU A 65 37.47 11.75 6.25
CA LEU A 65 36.84 12.81 5.47
C LEU A 65 37.55 14.19 5.58
N SER A 66 38.36 14.41 6.61
CA SER A 66 39.17 15.62 6.85
C SER A 66 40.61 15.47 6.36
N GLY A 67 41.03 14.26 6.01
CA GLY A 67 42.34 13.97 5.45
C GLY A 67 42.52 14.42 4.00
N GLN A 68 41.43 14.84 3.34
CA GLN A 68 41.40 15.28 1.95
C GLN A 68 40.60 16.60 1.82
N PRO A 69 41.21 17.73 1.42
CA PRO A 69 40.52 19.02 1.28
C PRO A 69 39.28 18.98 0.36
N GLY A 70 39.25 18.04 -0.59
CA GLY A 70 38.15 17.89 -1.54
C GLY A 70 36.82 17.39 -0.93
N ASP A 71 36.87 16.51 0.08
CA ASP A 71 35.67 15.97 0.73
C ASP A 71 34.93 17.06 1.52
N GLN A 72 35.70 17.85 2.26
CA GLN A 72 35.20 19.04 2.95
C GLN A 72 34.62 20.02 1.94
N PHE A 73 35.37 20.38 0.88
CA PHE A 73 34.88 21.27 -0.16
C PHE A 73 33.53 20.82 -0.72
N ILE A 74 33.40 19.54 -1.09
CA ILE A 74 32.15 18.99 -1.62
C ILE A 74 31.04 19.08 -0.59
N LEU A 75 31.30 18.74 0.66
CA LEU A 75 30.29 18.79 1.71
C LEU A 75 29.80 20.22 1.98
N TYR A 76 30.72 21.17 2.13
CA TYR A 76 30.40 22.60 2.30
C TYR A 76 29.61 23.12 1.09
N ALA A 77 30.13 22.92 -0.12
CA ALA A 77 29.49 23.37 -1.34
C ALA A 77 28.13 22.69 -1.55
N SER A 78 28.00 21.40 -1.27
CA SER A 78 26.72 20.70 -1.38
C SER A 78 25.72 21.21 -0.35
N SER A 79 26.14 21.43 0.90
CA SER A 79 25.27 22.00 1.95
C SER A 79 24.71 23.36 1.56
N TYR A 80 25.52 24.17 0.86
CA TYR A 80 25.13 25.49 0.41
C TYR A 80 24.30 25.47 -0.89
N LEU A 81 24.64 24.60 -1.83
CA LEU A 81 24.07 24.57 -3.19
C LEU A 81 22.87 23.61 -3.34
N CYS A 82 22.54 22.82 -2.30
CA CYS A 82 21.50 21.79 -2.37
C CYS A 82 20.09 22.32 -2.69
N ASP A 83 19.86 23.61 -2.42
CA ASP A 83 18.56 24.27 -2.53
C ASP A 83 18.54 25.39 -3.61
N LEU A 84 19.52 25.40 -4.53
CA LEU A 84 19.57 26.40 -5.63
C LEU A 84 18.41 26.32 -6.63
N GLY A 85 17.76 25.17 -6.77
CA GLY A 85 16.66 24.93 -7.71
C GLY A 85 15.29 25.45 -7.26
N LEU A 86 15.21 26.24 -6.20
CA LEU A 86 13.95 26.65 -5.55
C LEU A 86 13.11 27.70 -6.29
N THR A 87 13.53 28.24 -7.44
CA THR A 87 12.81 29.33 -8.13
C THR A 87 12.68 29.13 -9.64
N ASP A 88 11.57 29.60 -10.22
CA ASP A 88 11.45 29.77 -11.67
C ASP A 88 12.25 30.98 -12.19
N GLY A 89 12.25 31.20 -13.50
CA GLY A 89 12.96 32.32 -14.15
C GLY A 89 12.49 33.73 -13.73
N GLN A 90 11.48 33.84 -12.87
CA GLN A 90 11.00 35.10 -12.27
C GLN A 90 11.29 35.19 -10.76
N GLY A 91 11.97 34.21 -10.17
CA GLY A 91 12.33 34.25 -8.75
C GLY A 91 11.21 33.82 -7.79
N MET A 92 10.12 33.23 -8.30
CA MET A 92 9.03 32.72 -7.46
C MET A 92 9.29 31.26 -7.10
N ALA A 93 9.16 30.93 -5.81
CA ALA A 93 9.03 29.53 -5.39
C ALA A 93 7.76 28.96 -6.02
N PRO A 94 7.78 27.76 -6.65
CA PRO A 94 6.55 27.16 -7.14
C PRO A 94 5.64 26.96 -5.93
N LEU A 95 4.52 27.70 -5.90
CA LEU A 95 3.62 27.76 -4.76
C LEU A 95 3.22 26.33 -4.35
N ALA A 96 3.70 25.88 -3.20
CA ALA A 96 3.37 24.61 -2.56
C ALA A 96 1.90 24.51 -2.09
N LYS A 97 1.00 25.37 -2.59
CA LYS A 97 -0.38 25.49 -2.14
C LYS A 97 -1.28 24.30 -2.50
N ASP A 98 -0.84 23.40 -3.38
CA ASP A 98 -1.67 22.29 -3.89
C ASP A 98 -1.23 20.88 -3.49
N PHE A 99 -0.17 20.73 -2.68
CA PHE A 99 0.35 19.41 -2.32
C PHE A 99 -0.37 18.81 -1.11
N LYS A 100 -1.36 17.94 -1.37
CA LYS A 100 -2.13 17.21 -0.34
C LYS A 100 -1.62 15.78 -0.05
N ASP A 101 -0.55 15.34 -0.70
CA ASP A 101 -0.04 13.95 -0.63
C ASP A 101 1.50 13.94 -0.56
N ASP A 102 2.06 13.07 0.29
CA ASP A 102 3.49 12.81 0.49
C ASP A 102 4.24 12.54 -0.83
N ARG A 103 3.57 11.93 -1.82
CA ARG A 103 4.17 11.67 -3.15
C ARG A 103 4.41 12.94 -3.94
N ALA A 104 3.55 13.94 -3.78
CA ALA A 104 3.66 15.18 -4.52
C ALA A 104 4.78 16.07 -3.95
N GLN A 105 5.00 15.99 -2.64
CA GLN A 105 6.13 16.61 -1.96
C GLN A 105 7.45 15.90 -2.28
N ALA A 106 7.46 14.57 -2.34
CA ALA A 106 8.60 13.79 -2.82
C ALA A 106 8.97 14.14 -4.28
N PHE A 107 7.97 14.24 -5.16
CA PHE A 107 8.15 14.65 -6.55
C PHE A 107 8.66 16.09 -6.68
N PHE A 108 8.15 17.01 -5.86
CA PHE A 108 8.61 18.39 -5.80
C PHE A 108 10.09 18.48 -5.40
N ASN A 109 10.49 17.81 -4.31
CA ASN A 109 11.89 17.76 -3.85
C ASN A 109 12.83 17.11 -4.89
N GLN A 110 12.35 16.09 -5.61
CA GLN A 110 13.09 15.45 -6.70
C GLN A 110 13.24 16.39 -7.91
N SER A 111 12.23 17.17 -8.24
CA SER A 111 12.27 18.18 -9.31
C SER A 111 13.28 19.31 -8.99
N LEU A 112 13.25 19.81 -7.75
CA LEU A 112 14.15 20.86 -7.24
C LEU A 112 15.62 20.45 -7.25
N SER A 113 15.92 19.24 -6.77
CA SER A 113 17.28 18.72 -6.76
C SER A 113 17.81 18.41 -8.16
N THR A 114 16.93 17.99 -9.08
CA THR A 114 17.28 17.82 -10.50
C THR A 114 17.64 19.17 -11.14
N GLN A 115 16.90 20.24 -10.84
CA GLN A 115 17.22 21.59 -11.31
C GLN A 115 18.52 22.12 -10.70
N SER A 116 18.71 21.96 -9.39
CA SER A 116 19.95 22.31 -8.69
C SER A 116 21.16 21.61 -9.31
N CYS A 117 21.05 20.29 -9.58
CA CYS A 117 22.08 19.49 -10.23
C CYS A 117 22.45 20.03 -11.63
N ARG A 118 21.47 20.47 -12.44
CA ARG A 118 21.74 21.08 -13.76
C ARG A 118 22.44 22.43 -13.63
N LEU A 119 22.01 23.28 -12.70
CA LEU A 119 22.62 24.59 -12.46
C LEU A 119 24.08 24.44 -12.02
N ILE A 120 24.34 23.53 -11.08
CA ILE A 120 25.70 23.24 -10.60
C ILE A 120 26.58 22.72 -11.74
N ARG A 121 26.10 21.78 -12.56
CA ARG A 121 26.90 21.20 -13.66
C ARG A 121 27.17 22.15 -14.81
N ASN A 122 26.24 23.06 -15.11
CA ASN A 122 26.35 23.94 -16.28
C ASN A 122 26.93 25.32 -15.93
N GLY A 123 26.78 25.78 -14.69
CA GLY A 123 27.21 27.10 -14.22
C GLY A 123 28.33 27.07 -13.18
N TRP A 124 29.08 25.96 -13.09
CA TRP A 124 30.09 25.76 -12.04
C TRP A 124 31.19 26.84 -11.99
N GLN A 125 31.55 27.41 -13.15
CA GLN A 125 32.54 28.49 -13.25
C GLN A 125 32.05 29.76 -12.55
N ASP A 126 30.78 30.11 -12.76
CA ASP A 126 30.14 31.28 -12.15
C ASP A 126 29.90 31.08 -10.64
N LEU A 127 29.74 29.82 -10.22
CA LEU A 127 29.64 29.42 -8.81
C LEU A 127 31.00 29.35 -8.09
N GLY A 128 32.10 29.62 -8.80
CA GLY A 128 33.45 29.55 -8.24
C GLY A 128 33.89 28.13 -7.85
N VAL A 129 33.28 27.11 -8.45
CA VAL A 129 33.70 25.71 -8.25
C VAL A 129 35.00 25.48 -9.04
N PRO A 130 36.04 24.82 -8.47
CA PRO A 130 37.36 24.76 -9.10
C PRO A 130 37.40 24.09 -10.47
N ASN A 131 36.64 23.01 -10.67
CA ASN A 131 36.59 22.26 -11.92
C ASN A 131 35.28 21.48 -12.08
N GLY A 132 35.07 20.93 -13.28
CA GLY A 132 33.88 20.13 -13.61
C GLY A 132 33.75 18.83 -12.81
N ALA A 133 34.84 18.25 -12.30
CA ALA A 133 34.80 17.03 -11.49
C ALA A 133 34.24 17.31 -10.08
N PHE A 134 34.66 18.42 -9.45
CA PHE A 134 34.04 18.93 -8.22
C PHE A 134 32.56 19.24 -8.44
N ALA A 135 32.23 19.95 -9.53
CA ALA A 135 30.84 20.28 -9.86
C ALA A 135 29.96 19.02 -10.04
N GLY A 136 30.49 18.01 -10.74
CA GLY A 136 29.81 16.73 -10.93
C GLY A 136 29.55 15.99 -9.62
N SER A 137 30.50 16.05 -8.69
CA SER A 137 30.43 15.41 -7.37
C SER A 137 29.47 16.12 -6.43
N ILE A 138 29.54 17.45 -6.35
CA ILE A 138 28.57 18.29 -5.62
C ILE A 138 27.16 18.04 -6.13
N ALA A 139 26.96 18.08 -7.45
CA ALA A 139 25.66 17.85 -8.06
C ALA A 139 25.12 16.44 -7.76
N ARG A 140 25.99 15.43 -7.70
CA ARG A 140 25.62 14.05 -7.34
C ARG A 140 25.22 13.95 -5.87
N VAL A 141 25.98 14.56 -4.95
CA VAL A 141 25.67 14.60 -3.51
C VAL A 141 24.34 15.31 -3.27
N CYS A 142 24.11 16.49 -3.87
CA CYS A 142 22.83 17.21 -3.76
C CYS A 142 21.64 16.39 -4.29
N LEU A 143 21.81 15.72 -5.43
CA LEU A 143 20.75 14.90 -6.02
C LEU A 143 20.42 13.68 -5.14
N GLN A 144 21.46 12.97 -4.67
CA GLN A 144 21.29 11.83 -3.78
C GLN A 144 20.69 12.26 -2.44
N ALA A 145 21.07 13.42 -1.91
CA ALA A 145 20.54 13.95 -0.66
C ALA A 145 19.06 14.35 -0.72
N ALA A 146 18.49 14.49 -1.92
CA ALA A 146 17.08 14.86 -2.10
C ALA A 146 16.18 13.68 -2.50
N ALA A 147 16.74 12.48 -2.71
CA ALA A 147 15.97 11.30 -3.09
C ALA A 147 15.04 10.88 -1.93
N ALA A 148 13.72 11.01 -2.13
CA ALA A 148 12.71 10.59 -1.16
C ALA A 148 12.69 9.07 -0.94
N ASP A 149 12.98 8.31 -2.00
CA ASP A 149 13.25 6.88 -1.91
C ASP A 149 14.74 6.64 -1.77
N SER A 150 15.13 6.31 -0.55
CA SER A 150 16.48 5.83 -0.21
C SER A 150 16.96 4.67 -1.11
N ASP A 151 16.07 3.98 -1.85
CA ASP A 151 16.39 2.78 -2.67
C ASP A 151 17.39 3.05 -3.80
N ASN A 152 17.52 4.31 -4.24
CA ASN A 152 18.55 4.72 -5.20
C ASN A 152 19.95 4.91 -4.60
N LEU A 153 20.15 4.76 -3.28
CA LEU A 153 21.49 4.71 -2.68
C LEU A 153 22.19 3.37 -2.95
N ALA A 154 21.44 2.29 -3.20
CA ALA A 154 21.99 0.94 -3.38
C ALA A 154 22.31 0.58 -4.84
N SER A 155 21.68 1.24 -5.83
CA SER A 155 21.99 1.08 -7.25
C SER A 155 23.19 1.92 -7.71
N ALA A 156 23.69 2.82 -6.86
CA ALA A 156 24.97 3.48 -7.07
C ALA A 156 26.09 2.53 -6.61
N GLU A 157 26.36 1.51 -7.41
CA GLU A 157 27.63 0.78 -7.31
C GLU A 157 28.78 1.79 -7.32
N SER A 158 29.48 1.88 -6.19
CA SER A 158 30.94 1.83 -6.10
C SER A 158 31.75 2.57 -7.19
N GLU A 159 31.57 3.87 -7.32
CA GLU A 159 32.67 4.71 -7.78
C GLU A 159 32.90 5.78 -6.72
N ALA A 160 33.88 5.52 -5.85
CA ALA A 160 34.56 6.62 -5.18
C ALA A 160 34.98 7.59 -6.29
N ALA A 161 34.44 8.80 -6.27
CA ALA A 161 34.89 9.79 -7.24
C ALA A 161 36.34 10.09 -6.90
N VAL A 162 37.24 9.91 -7.87
CA VAL A 162 38.63 10.34 -7.70
C VAL A 162 38.68 11.81 -8.09
N ILE A 163 38.99 12.66 -7.13
CA ILE A 163 39.16 14.09 -7.36
C ILE A 163 40.56 14.43 -6.89
N GLU A 164 41.38 14.94 -7.82
CA GLU A 164 42.76 15.33 -7.52
C GLU A 164 43.53 14.22 -6.79
N ASP A 165 43.43 12.99 -7.32
CA ASP A 165 44.07 11.77 -6.81
C ASP A 165 43.59 11.26 -5.43
N ALA A 166 42.50 11.82 -4.90
CA ALA A 166 41.86 11.39 -3.65
C ALA A 166 40.50 10.71 -3.89
N ALA A 167 40.25 9.60 -3.18
CA ALA A 167 38.99 8.87 -3.24
C ALA A 167 37.93 9.53 -2.33
N VAL A 168 36.81 9.97 -2.92
CA VAL A 168 35.72 10.65 -2.22
C VAL A 168 34.53 9.71 -1.99
N ASN A 169 34.06 9.59 -0.75
CA ASN A 169 32.88 8.78 -0.39
C ASN A 169 31.58 9.59 -0.55
N LEU A 170 31.15 9.79 -1.80
CA LEU A 170 29.93 10.54 -2.12
C LEU A 170 28.65 10.00 -1.44
N PRO A 171 28.41 8.67 -1.34
CA PRO A 171 27.25 8.15 -0.62
C PRO A 171 27.21 8.55 0.85
N LEU A 172 28.36 8.58 1.53
CA LEU A 172 28.45 9.03 2.92
C LEU A 172 28.17 10.53 3.05
N LEU A 173 28.71 11.36 2.16
CA LEU A 173 28.43 12.80 2.12
C LEU A 173 26.95 13.09 1.85
N ALA A 174 26.31 12.32 0.96
CA ALA A 174 24.88 12.44 0.67
C ALA A 174 24.02 12.03 1.86
N ALA A 175 24.31 10.87 2.48
CA ALA A 175 23.60 10.40 3.67
C ALA A 175 23.72 11.37 4.85
N TYR A 176 24.90 11.95 5.01
CA TYR A 176 25.14 13.00 5.98
C TYR A 176 24.24 14.22 5.74
N LEU A 177 24.20 14.71 4.50
CA LEU A 177 23.39 15.86 4.12
C LEU A 177 21.89 15.58 4.30
N GLN A 178 21.42 14.37 4.00
CA GLN A 178 20.03 13.95 4.27
C GLN A 178 19.68 14.08 5.76
N LEU A 179 20.53 13.53 6.62
CA LEU A 179 20.30 13.50 8.06
C LEU A 179 20.32 14.92 8.65
N CYS A 180 21.25 15.77 8.21
CA CYS A 180 21.31 17.17 8.63
C CYS A 180 20.10 17.98 8.21
N ARG A 181 19.59 17.79 6.99
CA ARG A 181 18.34 18.42 6.53
C ARG A 181 17.17 17.99 7.41
N ALA A 182 17.10 16.71 7.77
CA ALA A 182 16.04 16.18 8.63
C ALA A 182 16.05 16.79 10.05
N PHE A 183 17.25 17.10 10.57
CA PHE A 183 17.44 17.77 11.86
C PHE A 183 17.27 19.30 11.81
N ASP A 184 17.39 19.94 10.64
CA ASP A 184 17.05 21.35 10.47
C ASP A 184 15.53 21.54 10.47
N LEU A 185 14.96 21.60 11.67
CA LEU A 185 13.53 21.82 11.90
C LEU A 185 13.03 23.16 11.39
N LYS A 186 13.91 24.11 11.04
CA LYS A 186 13.54 25.42 10.51
C LYS A 186 13.61 25.48 8.98
N SER A 187 14.19 24.47 8.34
CA SER A 187 14.28 24.41 6.88
C SER A 187 12.87 24.39 6.26
N PRO A 188 12.66 25.03 5.10
CA PRO A 188 11.36 25.01 4.42
C PRO A 188 10.85 23.59 4.18
N ALA A 189 11.73 22.67 3.77
CA ALA A 189 11.37 21.28 3.50
C ALA A 189 10.90 20.54 4.76
N THR A 190 11.63 20.67 5.86
CA THR A 190 11.29 20.02 7.13
C THR A 190 10.02 20.61 7.74
N ILE A 191 9.82 21.93 7.62
CA ILE A 191 8.59 22.58 8.06
C ILE A 191 7.37 22.00 7.31
N LEU A 192 7.47 21.82 6.01
CA LEU A 192 6.38 21.21 5.23
C LEU A 192 6.12 19.75 5.66
N GLN A 193 7.16 18.97 5.99
CA GLN A 193 6.99 17.62 6.55
C GLN A 193 6.31 17.64 7.92
N ILE A 194 6.65 18.59 8.80
CA ILE A 194 5.99 18.72 10.09
C ILE A 194 4.52 19.13 9.89
N ILE A 195 4.23 20.04 8.95
CA ILE A 195 2.86 20.44 8.61
C ILE A 195 2.04 19.25 8.10
N SER A 196 2.62 18.33 7.32
CA SER A 196 1.88 17.17 6.81
C SER A 196 1.42 16.22 7.93
N HIS A 197 2.05 16.26 9.10
CA HIS A 197 1.66 15.50 10.28
C HIS A 197 0.56 16.17 11.13
N LEU A 198 0.13 17.40 10.79
CA LEU A 198 -0.97 18.07 11.48
C LEU A 198 -2.32 17.43 11.13
N THR A 199 -3.17 17.28 12.14
CA THR A 199 -4.46 16.59 12.04
C THR A 199 -5.64 17.55 11.89
N GLU A 200 -5.60 18.68 12.58
CA GLU A 200 -6.71 19.63 12.76
C GLU A 200 -6.49 20.90 11.92
N ASP A 201 -5.33 21.56 12.02
CA ASP A 201 -5.03 22.78 11.27
C ASP A 201 -4.11 22.52 10.06
N LYS A 202 -4.64 21.84 9.04
CA LYS A 202 -3.94 21.60 7.76
C LYS A 202 -3.65 22.87 6.96
N ARG A 203 -4.08 24.05 7.42
CA ARG A 203 -3.82 25.36 6.81
C ARG A 203 -2.78 26.16 7.60
N MET A 204 -2.10 25.54 8.57
CA MET A 204 -1.03 26.19 9.33
C MET A 204 0.07 26.69 8.39
N SER A 205 0.36 28.00 8.46
CA SER A 205 1.45 28.58 7.67
C SER A 205 2.83 28.22 8.27
N PRO A 206 3.88 28.12 7.44
CA PRO A 206 5.25 27.88 7.90
C PRO A 206 5.70 28.80 9.03
N ASP A 207 5.43 30.10 8.94
CA ASP A 207 5.86 31.09 9.94
C ASP A 207 5.12 30.93 11.26
N ARG A 208 3.82 30.62 11.19
CA ARG A 208 3.01 30.35 12.37
C ARG A 208 3.46 29.06 13.06
N LEU A 209 3.82 28.01 12.30
CA LEU A 209 4.37 26.77 12.86
C LEU A 209 5.71 27.02 13.57
N LYS A 210 6.62 27.79 12.95
CA LYS A 210 7.92 28.15 13.54
C LYS A 210 7.78 28.95 14.85
N ALA A 211 6.69 29.69 15.02
CA ALA A 211 6.43 30.43 16.26
C ALA A 211 6.05 29.52 17.45
N TYR A 212 5.57 28.30 17.20
CA TYR A 212 5.11 27.38 18.24
C TYR A 212 6.20 26.51 18.86
N PHE A 213 7.42 26.51 18.31
CA PHE A 213 8.51 25.76 18.90
C PHE A 213 9.87 26.44 18.72
N ARG A 214 10.78 26.17 19.65
CA ARG A 214 12.16 26.63 19.62
C ARG A 214 13.08 25.45 19.90
N VAL A 215 14.08 25.24 19.05
CA VAL A 215 15.17 24.30 19.33
C VAL A 215 16.09 24.95 20.37
N ALA A 216 16.13 24.39 21.57
CA ALA A 216 16.94 24.85 22.70
C ALA A 216 18.35 24.26 22.67
N GLY A 217 18.54 23.11 22.01
CA GLY A 217 19.86 22.51 21.79
C GLY A 217 19.76 21.21 20.99
N ALA A 218 20.88 20.79 20.42
CA ALA A 218 21.02 19.52 19.73
C ALA A 218 22.43 18.94 20.00
N GLY A 219 22.58 17.62 19.96
CA GLY A 219 23.86 16.95 20.16
C GLY A 219 23.71 15.52 20.68
N ALA A 220 24.80 14.91 21.15
CA ALA A 220 24.76 13.60 21.77
C ALA A 220 23.91 13.60 23.05
N HIS A 221 23.14 12.53 23.28
CA HIS A 221 22.39 12.37 24.52
C HIS A 221 23.36 12.12 25.69
N PRO A 222 23.23 12.84 26.83
CA PRO A 222 24.20 12.78 27.92
C PRO A 222 24.26 11.44 28.66
N TYR A 223 23.21 10.61 28.55
CA TYR A 223 23.08 9.35 29.28
C TYR A 223 22.84 8.12 28.40
N LEU A 224 22.58 8.32 27.10
CA LEU A 224 22.23 7.24 26.18
C LEU A 224 23.26 7.24 25.06
N ASN A 225 24.21 6.31 25.16
CA ASN A 225 25.28 6.17 24.18
C ASN A 225 24.69 5.82 22.82
N GLY A 226 25.20 6.43 21.75
CA GLY A 226 24.69 6.18 20.40
C GLY A 226 23.35 6.85 20.10
N THR A 227 22.90 7.79 20.94
CA THR A 227 21.65 8.54 20.72
C THR A 227 21.89 10.02 20.44
N ILE A 228 21.25 10.56 19.40
CA ILE A 228 21.16 12.00 19.10
C ILE A 228 19.97 12.57 19.86
N ARG A 229 20.16 13.70 20.55
CA ARG A 229 19.13 14.43 21.30
C ARG A 229 18.86 15.78 20.67
N LEU A 230 17.60 16.10 20.43
CA LEU A 230 17.13 17.46 20.16
C LEU A 230 16.26 17.93 21.34
N LYS A 231 16.68 19.02 22.00
CA LYS A 231 15.86 19.71 23.00
C LYS A 231 15.00 20.76 22.31
N ILE A 232 13.68 20.64 22.47
CA ILE A 232 12.72 21.51 21.81
C ILE A 232 11.76 22.05 22.87
N GLN A 233 11.58 23.36 22.92
CA GLN A 233 10.47 23.96 23.67
C GLN A 233 9.29 24.12 22.72
N CYS A 234 8.09 23.71 23.12
CA CYS A 234 6.92 23.79 22.25
C CYS A 234 5.69 24.25 23.03
N THR A 235 4.98 25.25 22.51
CA THR A 235 3.79 25.87 23.11
C THR A 235 2.46 25.35 22.56
N HIS A 236 2.48 24.50 21.52
CA HIS A 236 1.27 24.03 20.85
C HIS A 236 1.17 22.50 20.85
N PRO A 237 0.12 21.89 21.46
CA PRO A 237 0.00 20.43 21.59
C PRO A 237 -0.01 19.67 20.26
N GLU A 238 -0.60 20.26 19.21
CA GLU A 238 -0.61 19.63 17.89
C GLU A 238 0.77 19.66 17.22
N VAL A 239 1.52 20.75 17.40
CA VAL A 239 2.88 20.87 16.86
C VAL A 239 3.81 19.92 17.60
N HIS A 240 3.63 19.75 18.91
CA HIS A 240 4.30 18.70 19.68
C HIS A 240 4.07 17.31 19.06
N ARG A 241 2.81 16.95 18.80
CA ARG A 241 2.48 15.66 18.18
C ARG A 241 3.13 15.52 16.80
N ALA A 242 3.07 16.55 15.98
CA ALA A 242 3.71 16.57 14.66
C ALA A 242 5.24 16.41 14.76
N LEU A 243 5.89 17.06 15.72
CA LEU A 243 7.32 16.90 16.00
C LEU A 243 7.67 15.47 16.47
N LYS A 244 6.81 14.82 17.26
CA LYS A 244 6.94 13.40 17.63
C LYS A 244 6.75 12.46 16.46
N HIS A 245 5.89 12.79 15.50
CA HIS A 245 5.80 12.05 14.24
C HIS A 245 7.07 12.24 13.40
N HIS A 246 7.57 13.47 13.30
CA HIS A 246 8.82 13.78 12.61
C HIS A 246 10.02 13.04 13.22
N GLU A 247 10.13 12.98 14.56
CA GLU A 247 11.13 12.18 15.28
C GLU A 247 11.18 10.73 14.78
N ARG A 248 10.02 10.08 14.60
CA ARG A 248 9.94 8.71 14.06
C ARG A 248 10.41 8.63 12.62
N SER A 249 10.07 9.61 11.79
CA SER A 249 10.54 9.68 10.41
C SER A 249 12.07 9.83 10.34
N VAL A 250 12.67 10.63 11.23
CA VAL A 250 14.13 10.77 11.33
C VAL A 250 14.78 9.50 11.87
N GLN A 251 14.18 8.82 12.86
CA GLN A 251 14.66 7.52 13.35
C GLN A 251 14.71 6.47 12.21
N GLN A 252 13.62 6.36 11.44
CA GLN A 252 13.56 5.46 10.28
C GLN A 252 14.58 5.81 9.21
N LEU A 253 14.83 7.11 8.98
CA LEU A 253 15.88 7.56 8.06
C LEU A 253 17.26 7.10 8.55
N LEU A 254 17.60 7.33 9.83
CA LEU A 254 18.87 6.94 10.41
C LEU A 254 19.10 5.42 10.32
N GLU A 255 18.09 4.61 10.65
CA GLU A 255 18.14 3.14 10.51
C GLU A 255 18.43 2.71 9.07
N LYS A 256 17.73 3.30 8.09
CA LYS A 256 17.94 3.00 6.67
C LYS A 256 19.33 3.40 6.20
N LEU A 257 19.81 4.58 6.59
CA LEU A 257 21.15 5.05 6.23
C LEU A 257 22.24 4.15 6.83
N ASN A 258 22.12 3.76 8.11
CA ASN A 258 23.06 2.84 8.77
C ASN A 258 23.09 1.43 8.15
N GLN A 259 21.98 0.98 7.55
CA GLN A 259 21.97 -0.28 6.81
C GLN A 259 22.77 -0.18 5.50
N ARG A 260 22.76 0.98 4.83
CA ARG A 260 23.19 1.16 3.44
C ARG A 260 24.58 1.76 3.26
N VAL A 261 24.99 2.67 4.15
CA VAL A 261 26.27 3.39 4.02
C VAL A 261 27.36 2.77 4.88
N ARG A 262 28.59 2.81 4.39
CA ARG A 262 29.80 2.44 5.14
C ARG A 262 30.82 3.56 5.07
N PRO A 263 31.52 3.87 6.19
CA PRO A 263 31.25 3.41 7.57
C PRO A 263 29.85 3.84 8.09
N ARG A 264 29.35 3.16 9.13
CA ARG A 264 28.04 3.48 9.75
C ARG A 264 28.14 4.75 10.59
N PHE A 265 27.04 5.47 10.79
CA PHE A 265 27.03 6.60 11.72
C PHE A 265 27.30 6.13 13.16
N LEU A 266 27.89 7.03 13.96
CA LEU A 266 28.14 6.81 15.38
C LEU A 266 26.84 6.56 16.18
N TYR A 267 25.72 7.10 15.71
CA TYR A 267 24.43 7.00 16.38
C TYR A 267 23.48 6.02 15.70
N SER A 268 22.73 5.30 16.51
CA SER A 268 21.64 4.39 16.12
C SER A 268 20.26 4.95 16.42
N ASP A 269 20.17 5.93 17.32
CA ASP A 269 18.91 6.39 17.89
C ASP A 269 18.78 7.91 17.86
N VAL A 270 17.55 8.39 17.77
CA VAL A 270 17.19 9.81 17.78
C VAL A 270 16.06 10.04 18.80
N ILE A 271 16.25 11.04 19.66
CA ILE A 271 15.25 11.45 20.65
C ILE A 271 14.97 12.94 20.54
N TYR A 272 13.69 13.29 20.41
CA TYR A 272 13.20 14.66 20.56
C TYR A 272 12.67 14.83 21.98
N GLU A 273 13.44 15.52 22.81
CA GLU A 273 13.02 15.94 24.13
C GLU A 273 12.25 17.25 24.02
N ILE A 274 10.93 17.13 23.95
CA ILE A 274 10.03 18.27 23.79
C ILE A 274 9.56 18.71 25.18
N GLU A 275 10.04 19.85 25.64
CA GLU A 275 9.57 20.55 26.83
C GLU A 275 8.26 21.28 26.48
N PRO A 276 7.12 20.85 27.05
CA PRO A 276 5.85 21.48 26.77
C PRO A 276 5.69 22.76 27.58
N ASP A 277 5.16 23.80 26.94
CA ASP A 277 4.78 25.05 27.60
C ASP A 277 3.26 25.25 27.49
N GLY A 278 2.58 25.33 28.63
CA GLY A 278 1.12 25.50 28.70
C GLY A 278 0.26 24.25 28.47
N TYR A 279 0.85 23.05 28.34
CA TYR A 279 0.11 21.78 28.25
C TYR A 279 0.87 20.60 28.85
N THR A 280 0.17 19.49 29.06
CA THR A 280 0.77 18.23 29.52
C THR A 280 0.61 17.17 28.44
N PRO A 281 1.69 16.78 27.74
CA PRO A 281 1.63 15.70 26.77
C PRO A 281 1.51 14.38 27.54
N ILE A 282 0.39 13.68 27.36
CA ILE A 282 0.23 12.31 27.83
C ILE A 282 0.08 11.44 26.59
N ASP A 283 0.97 10.45 26.42
CA ASP A 283 0.94 9.52 25.27
C ASP A 283 -0.14 8.45 25.47
N LEU A 284 -1.41 8.86 25.40
CA LEU A 284 -2.56 7.97 25.41
C LEU A 284 -3.01 7.73 23.97
N LYS A 285 -2.90 6.49 23.51
CA LYS A 285 -3.41 6.04 22.21
C LYS A 285 -4.15 4.73 22.36
N PHE A 286 -5.17 4.52 21.51
CA PHE A 286 -5.76 3.20 21.38
C PHE A 286 -4.70 2.22 20.87
N SER A 287 -4.47 1.14 21.61
CA SER A 287 -3.70 0.00 21.14
C SER A 287 -4.65 -1.00 20.49
N VAL A 288 -4.37 -1.39 19.25
CA VAL A 288 -5.08 -2.50 18.61
C VAL A 288 -4.31 -3.78 18.88
N ASP A 289 -4.93 -4.75 19.55
CA ASP A 289 -4.39 -6.09 19.65
C ASP A 289 -4.66 -6.84 18.33
N SER A 290 -3.60 -7.07 17.56
CA SER A 290 -3.64 -7.82 16.30
C SER A 290 -4.25 -9.21 16.49
N SER A 291 -4.04 -9.84 17.65
CA SER A 291 -4.60 -11.14 18.00
C SER A 291 -6.12 -11.11 18.09
N ALA A 292 -6.66 -10.13 18.82
CA ALA A 292 -8.09 -9.95 18.98
C ALA A 292 -8.76 -9.54 17.65
N GLY A 293 -8.11 -8.67 16.87
CA GLY A 293 -8.57 -8.29 15.54
C GLY A 293 -8.71 -9.49 14.59
N LEU A 294 -7.69 -10.35 14.54
CA LEU A 294 -7.72 -11.58 13.74
C LEU A 294 -8.84 -12.54 14.17
N GLN A 295 -9.09 -12.66 15.48
CA GLN A 295 -10.19 -13.48 15.99
C GLN A 295 -11.57 -12.94 15.62
N LEU A 296 -11.74 -11.63 15.45
CA LEU A 296 -13.01 -11.07 14.95
C LEU A 296 -13.28 -11.53 13.52
N PHE A 297 -12.27 -11.53 12.64
CA PHE A 297 -12.38 -11.98 11.25
C PHE A 297 -12.59 -13.49 11.11
N MET A 298 -12.04 -14.29 12.03
CA MET A 298 -12.13 -15.75 11.99
C MET A 298 -13.23 -16.33 12.90
N GLY A 299 -13.82 -15.55 13.79
CA GLY A 299 -14.76 -16.04 14.79
C GLY A 299 -16.14 -16.36 14.22
N ASN A 300 -16.97 -17.06 15.02
CA ASN A 300 -18.36 -17.38 14.70
C ASN A 300 -19.28 -16.14 14.49
N ARG A 301 -18.74 -14.92 14.58
CA ARG A 301 -19.51 -13.66 14.51
C ARG A 301 -19.64 -13.10 13.08
N LEU A 302 -18.66 -13.32 12.20
CA LEU A 302 -18.76 -12.92 10.79
C LEU A 302 -19.25 -14.07 9.90
N TYR A 303 -18.83 -15.31 10.17
CA TYR A 303 -19.23 -16.49 9.41
C TYR A 303 -19.86 -17.52 10.34
N SER A 304 -21.20 -17.54 10.40
CA SER A 304 -21.95 -18.56 11.13
C SER A 304 -21.91 -19.91 10.42
N ASP A 305 -21.89 -19.89 9.07
CA ASP A 305 -21.75 -21.08 8.23
C ASP A 305 -20.28 -21.34 7.89
N LYS A 306 -19.76 -22.50 8.31
CA LYS A 306 -18.37 -22.91 8.11
C LYS A 306 -18.08 -23.40 6.68
N ARG A 307 -19.06 -23.40 5.78
CA ARG A 307 -18.87 -23.75 4.36
C ARG A 307 -18.50 -22.54 3.50
N VAL A 308 -18.58 -21.33 4.07
CA VAL A 308 -18.30 -20.07 3.38
C VAL A 308 -16.89 -20.01 2.79
N PHE A 309 -15.89 -20.68 3.39
CA PHE A 309 -14.53 -20.71 2.82
C PHE A 309 -14.50 -21.19 1.37
N LEU A 310 -15.35 -22.16 0.96
CA LEU A 310 -15.39 -22.57 -0.44
C LEU A 310 -15.92 -21.46 -1.33
N ARG A 311 -16.96 -20.74 -0.90
CA ARG A 311 -17.51 -19.60 -1.63
C ARG A 311 -16.44 -18.52 -1.80
N GLU A 312 -15.71 -18.18 -0.74
CA GLU A 312 -14.64 -17.17 -0.78
C GLU A 312 -13.46 -17.59 -1.66
N LEU A 313 -13.04 -18.87 -1.61
CA LEU A 313 -11.97 -19.38 -2.49
C LEU A 313 -12.39 -19.37 -3.96
N ILE A 314 -13.64 -19.76 -4.26
CA ILE A 314 -14.18 -19.73 -5.63
C ILE A 314 -14.31 -18.29 -6.13
N GLN A 315 -14.71 -17.35 -5.27
CA GLN A 315 -14.76 -15.92 -5.61
C GLN A 315 -13.38 -15.38 -6.01
N ASN A 316 -12.36 -15.66 -5.21
CA ASN A 316 -10.98 -15.29 -5.54
C ASN A 316 -10.52 -15.93 -6.86
N ALA A 317 -10.86 -17.20 -7.09
CA ALA A 317 -10.57 -17.91 -8.34
C ALA A 317 -11.28 -17.30 -9.55
N VAL A 318 -12.55 -16.88 -9.40
CA VAL A 318 -13.32 -16.19 -10.45
C VAL A 318 -12.66 -14.86 -10.79
N ASP A 319 -12.27 -14.08 -9.79
CA ASP A 319 -11.61 -12.78 -10.02
C ASP A 319 -10.23 -12.95 -10.67
N ALA A 320 -9.45 -13.96 -10.27
CA ALA A 320 -8.17 -14.28 -10.91
C ALA A 320 -8.33 -14.70 -12.38
N CYS A 321 -9.38 -15.48 -12.67
CA CYS A 321 -9.74 -15.86 -14.03
C CYS A 321 -10.20 -14.65 -14.86
N ASN A 322 -11.08 -13.81 -14.33
CA ASN A 322 -11.56 -12.61 -15.00
C ASN A 322 -10.40 -11.67 -15.32
N TYR A 323 -9.47 -11.48 -14.38
CA TYR A 323 -8.29 -10.65 -14.62
C TYR A 323 -7.39 -11.25 -15.71
N ARG A 324 -7.16 -12.57 -15.72
CA ARG A 324 -6.39 -13.20 -16.81
C ARG A 324 -7.05 -13.02 -18.18
N LYS A 325 -8.37 -13.10 -18.25
CA LYS A 325 -9.14 -12.89 -19.48
C LYS A 325 -8.96 -11.48 -20.06
N LEU A 326 -8.65 -10.49 -19.24
CA LEU A 326 -8.33 -9.12 -19.71
C LEU A 326 -6.96 -9.04 -20.40
N VAL A 327 -6.04 -9.92 -20.02
CA VAL A 327 -4.66 -9.93 -20.51
C VAL A 327 -4.49 -10.89 -21.69
N ASP A 328 -5.29 -11.96 -21.75
CA ASP A 328 -5.24 -13.01 -22.76
C ASP A 328 -6.62 -13.29 -23.35
N ASN A 329 -6.85 -12.86 -24.59
CA ASN A 329 -8.14 -13.01 -25.28
C ASN A 329 -8.47 -14.46 -25.70
N HIS A 330 -7.47 -15.35 -25.76
CA HIS A 330 -7.66 -16.76 -26.15
C HIS A 330 -7.82 -17.68 -24.92
N TYR A 331 -7.82 -17.09 -23.72
CA TYR A 331 -7.93 -17.79 -22.45
C TYR A 331 -9.34 -18.33 -22.19
N SER A 332 -9.41 -19.61 -21.81
CA SER A 332 -10.62 -20.25 -21.29
C SER A 332 -10.49 -20.47 -19.79
N ALA A 333 -11.36 -19.81 -19.02
CA ALA A 333 -11.37 -19.93 -17.56
C ALA A 333 -11.94 -21.27 -17.08
N ALA A 334 -11.26 -21.87 -16.10
CA ALA A 334 -11.62 -23.13 -15.47
C ALA A 334 -11.26 -23.09 -13.98
N ILE A 335 -12.18 -23.61 -13.15
CA ILE A 335 -11.97 -23.78 -11.71
C ILE A 335 -12.29 -25.24 -11.39
N ALA A 336 -11.45 -25.88 -10.56
CA ALA A 336 -11.63 -27.26 -10.14
C ALA A 336 -11.59 -27.35 -8.60
N ILE A 337 -12.41 -28.23 -8.04
CA ILE A 337 -12.48 -28.54 -6.61
C ILE A 337 -12.40 -30.05 -6.45
N GLU A 338 -11.47 -30.51 -5.63
CA GLU A 338 -11.25 -31.94 -5.36
C GLU A 338 -11.41 -32.21 -3.86
N PHE A 339 -12.29 -33.15 -3.51
CA PHE A 339 -12.44 -33.63 -2.15
C PHE A 339 -11.74 -34.98 -1.97
N ASN A 340 -10.60 -34.98 -1.28
CA ASN A 340 -9.83 -36.19 -1.04
C ASN A 340 -10.05 -36.70 0.39
N SER A 341 -10.55 -37.94 0.53
CA SER A 341 -10.78 -38.59 1.82
C SER A 341 -9.53 -39.11 2.48
N ASP A 342 -8.59 -39.64 1.70
CA ASP A 342 -7.49 -40.46 2.20
C ASP A 342 -6.50 -39.60 2.99
N ILE A 343 -6.32 -38.35 2.54
CA ILE A 343 -5.42 -37.37 3.15
C ILE A 343 -6.23 -36.28 3.91
N SER A 344 -7.56 -36.36 3.91
CA SER A 344 -8.47 -35.36 4.50
C SER A 344 -8.21 -33.94 3.99
N THR A 345 -8.14 -33.79 2.67
CA THR A 345 -7.85 -32.50 2.02
C THR A 345 -8.98 -32.01 1.12
N ILE A 346 -9.12 -30.69 1.03
CA ILE A 346 -9.92 -30.02 0.01
C ILE A 346 -8.96 -29.20 -0.84
N LYS A 347 -8.97 -29.41 -2.15
CA LYS A 347 -8.15 -28.65 -3.09
C LYS A 347 -9.06 -27.79 -3.96
N VAL A 348 -8.73 -26.51 -4.10
CA VAL A 348 -9.37 -25.58 -5.04
C VAL A 348 -8.30 -25.06 -5.98
N ARG A 349 -8.50 -25.21 -7.28
CA ARG A 349 -7.54 -24.82 -8.31
C ARG A 349 -8.22 -23.95 -9.36
N ASP A 350 -7.56 -22.86 -9.73
CA ASP A 350 -7.92 -22.02 -10.87
C ASP A 350 -6.77 -21.96 -11.86
N ASN A 351 -7.10 -21.73 -13.13
CA ASN A 351 -6.12 -21.41 -14.16
C ASN A 351 -6.03 -19.88 -14.40
N GLY A 352 -6.33 -19.06 -13.39
CA GLY A 352 -6.32 -17.61 -13.47
C GLY A 352 -4.92 -17.00 -13.58
N ILE A 353 -4.79 -15.72 -13.23
CA ILE A 353 -3.55 -14.97 -13.46
C ILE A 353 -2.36 -15.44 -12.59
N GLY A 354 -2.63 -16.04 -11.42
CA GLY A 354 -1.62 -16.38 -10.42
C GLY A 354 -0.95 -15.16 -9.77
N MET A 355 -0.04 -15.40 -8.82
CA MET A 355 0.61 -14.35 -8.05
C MET A 355 2.13 -14.38 -8.20
N THR A 356 2.76 -13.20 -8.08
CA THR A 356 4.21 -13.05 -7.89
C THR A 356 4.53 -12.92 -6.40
N ARG A 357 5.79 -13.06 -6.01
CA ARG A 357 6.25 -12.82 -4.64
C ARG A 357 5.82 -11.45 -4.11
N GLN A 358 6.00 -10.41 -4.93
CA GLN A 358 5.63 -9.03 -4.56
C GLN A 358 4.13 -8.89 -4.32
N TRP A 359 3.28 -9.54 -5.14
CA TRP A 359 1.83 -9.51 -4.94
C TRP A 359 1.41 -10.27 -3.68
N ILE A 360 2.11 -11.36 -3.35
CA ILE A 360 1.88 -12.08 -2.11
C ILE A 360 2.16 -11.18 -0.90
N GLU A 361 3.33 -10.55 -0.86
CA GLU A 361 3.75 -9.68 0.25
C GLU A 361 2.84 -8.46 0.39
N LYS A 362 2.44 -7.85 -0.74
CA LYS A 362 1.66 -6.61 -0.75
C LYS A 362 0.16 -6.81 -0.53
N TYR A 363 -0.42 -7.90 -1.01
CA TYR A 363 -1.88 -8.09 -1.06
C TYR A 363 -2.35 -9.33 -0.31
N PHE A 364 -1.74 -10.50 -0.57
CA PHE A 364 -2.22 -11.74 0.04
C PHE A 364 -1.96 -11.78 1.55
N LEU A 365 -0.79 -11.31 2.00
CA LEU A 365 -0.41 -11.27 3.41
C LEU A 365 -0.94 -10.05 4.16
N ALA A 366 -1.30 -9.00 3.41
CA ALA A 366 -1.80 -7.76 3.98
C ALA A 366 -3.31 -7.83 4.21
N ILE A 367 -3.68 -8.18 5.44
CA ILE A 367 -5.09 -8.33 5.84
C ILE A 367 -5.85 -7.01 5.64
N GLY A 368 -6.97 -7.08 4.92
CA GLY A 368 -7.79 -5.91 4.62
C GLY A 368 -7.35 -5.13 3.37
N ILE A 369 -6.28 -5.55 2.67
CA ILE A 369 -5.83 -4.92 1.43
C ILE A 369 -6.14 -5.85 0.25
N SER A 370 -7.17 -5.52 -0.54
CA SER A 370 -7.48 -6.25 -1.76
C SER A 370 -6.72 -5.70 -2.97
N PHE A 371 -6.08 -6.60 -3.73
CA PHE A 371 -5.50 -6.27 -5.04
C PHE A 371 -6.53 -5.60 -5.97
N TYR A 372 -7.78 -6.07 -5.94
CA TYR A 372 -8.86 -5.59 -6.80
C TYR A 372 -9.37 -4.18 -6.45
N GLN A 373 -9.03 -3.67 -5.26
CA GLN A 373 -9.27 -2.28 -4.88
C GLN A 373 -8.04 -1.37 -5.05
N SER A 374 -6.89 -1.94 -5.40
CA SER A 374 -5.65 -1.19 -5.52
C SER A 374 -5.70 -0.19 -6.69
N ASN A 375 -4.94 0.90 -6.56
CA ASN A 375 -4.79 1.87 -7.64
C ASN A 375 -4.12 1.26 -8.89
N GLU A 376 -3.43 0.13 -8.76
CA GLU A 376 -2.82 -0.62 -9.87
C GLU A 376 -3.87 -1.18 -10.82
N ILE A 377 -5.00 -1.66 -10.27
CA ILE A 377 -6.16 -2.06 -11.08
C ILE A 377 -7.00 -0.85 -11.49
N ARG A 378 -7.23 0.13 -10.61
CA ARG A 378 -8.05 1.32 -10.97
C ARG A 378 -7.46 2.12 -12.12
N ASN A 379 -6.14 2.15 -12.28
CA ASN A 379 -5.49 2.80 -13.40
C ASN A 379 -5.61 2.00 -14.70
N ALA A 380 -5.67 0.66 -14.63
CA ALA A 380 -6.01 -0.19 -15.78
C ALA A 380 -7.49 -0.06 -16.19
N ASN A 381 -8.38 0.25 -15.23
CA ASN A 381 -9.82 0.49 -15.45
C ASN A 381 -10.16 1.88 -16.04
N ARG A 382 -9.18 2.68 -16.48
CA ARG A 382 -9.47 3.96 -17.19
C ARG A 382 -9.94 3.75 -18.63
N ASP A 383 -9.95 2.52 -19.14
CA ASP A 383 -10.66 2.18 -20.38
C ASP A 383 -12.16 2.00 -20.05
N PRO A 384 -13.06 2.85 -20.57
CA PRO A 384 -14.50 2.75 -20.33
C PRO A 384 -15.15 1.46 -20.85
N ARG A 385 -14.41 0.60 -21.56
CA ARG A 385 -14.85 -0.74 -21.99
C ARG A 385 -14.56 -1.84 -20.97
N ILE A 386 -13.86 -1.53 -19.88
CA ILE A 386 -13.43 -2.47 -18.84
C ILE A 386 -14.07 -2.07 -17.51
N ASP A 387 -15.36 -2.37 -17.35
CA ASP A 387 -16.02 -2.37 -16.05
C ASP A 387 -16.21 -3.82 -15.59
N PHE A 388 -15.29 -4.30 -14.75
CA PHE A 388 -15.53 -5.50 -13.97
C PHE A 388 -15.54 -5.14 -12.49
N GLY A 389 -16.75 -5.18 -11.90
CA GLY A 389 -16.90 -5.25 -10.46
C GLY A 389 -16.37 -6.59 -9.96
N PHE A 390 -15.08 -6.65 -9.64
CA PHE A 390 -14.45 -7.79 -8.96
C PHE A 390 -15.24 -8.14 -7.71
N ILE A 391 -15.40 -9.44 -7.48
CA ILE A 391 -16.21 -9.93 -6.39
C ILE A 391 -15.46 -9.67 -5.09
N SER A 392 -14.17 -9.99 -5.00
CA SER A 392 -13.37 -10.07 -3.77
C SER A 392 -12.76 -8.72 -3.36
N GLN A 393 -13.54 -7.92 -2.64
CA GLN A 393 -13.20 -6.52 -2.36
C GLN A 393 -12.54 -6.27 -1.00
N PHE A 394 -12.75 -7.14 0.00
CA PHE A 394 -12.36 -6.84 1.38
C PHE A 394 -10.97 -7.37 1.82
N GLY A 395 -10.37 -8.30 1.07
CA GLY A 395 -9.04 -8.84 1.44
C GLY A 395 -9.00 -9.68 2.74
N ILE A 396 -10.15 -10.21 3.19
CA ILE A 396 -10.25 -11.03 4.41
C ILE A 396 -10.80 -12.44 4.16
N GLY A 397 -11.41 -12.70 3.00
CA GLY A 397 -12.15 -13.94 2.73
C GLY A 397 -11.32 -15.22 2.86
N PHE A 398 -10.03 -15.15 2.50
CA PHE A 398 -9.10 -16.28 2.64
C PHE A 398 -8.95 -16.75 4.10
N LEU A 399 -9.09 -15.84 5.07
CA LEU A 399 -8.95 -16.15 6.50
C LEU A 399 -9.98 -17.18 6.99
N SER A 400 -11.13 -17.27 6.32
CA SER A 400 -12.15 -18.30 6.61
C SER A 400 -11.62 -19.73 6.43
N SER A 401 -10.58 -19.94 5.62
CA SER A 401 -9.94 -21.25 5.42
C SER A 401 -9.29 -21.79 6.71
N PHE A 402 -8.76 -20.92 7.57
CA PHE A 402 -8.16 -21.32 8.86
C PHE A 402 -9.19 -21.80 9.89
N GLN A 403 -10.49 -21.57 9.64
CA GLN A 403 -11.55 -22.14 10.48
C GLN A 403 -11.67 -23.66 10.28
N VAL A 404 -11.32 -24.17 9.10
CA VAL A 404 -11.52 -25.58 8.70
C VAL A 404 -10.23 -26.35 8.48
N ALA A 405 -9.10 -25.68 8.27
CA ALA A 405 -7.80 -26.29 8.01
C ALA A 405 -6.79 -26.06 9.15
N ASP A 406 -5.97 -27.07 9.44
CA ASP A 406 -4.79 -26.96 10.32
C ASP A 406 -3.53 -26.60 9.52
N LYS A 407 -3.52 -26.90 8.22
CA LYS A 407 -2.41 -26.56 7.32
C LYS A 407 -2.96 -26.20 5.95
N ILE A 408 -2.40 -25.17 5.34
CA ILE A 408 -2.76 -24.71 3.99
C ILE A 408 -1.51 -24.71 3.12
N ILE A 409 -1.60 -25.30 1.93
CA ILE A 409 -0.55 -25.27 0.92
C ILE A 409 -1.08 -24.49 -0.27
N ILE A 410 -0.36 -23.47 -0.71
CA ILE A 410 -0.70 -22.66 -1.87
C ILE A 410 0.38 -22.84 -2.91
N LYS A 411 0.01 -23.26 -4.12
CA LYS A 411 0.91 -23.27 -5.27
C LYS A 411 0.39 -22.26 -6.28
N THR A 412 1.19 -21.26 -6.62
CA THR A 412 0.75 -20.18 -7.52
C THR A 412 1.85 -19.83 -8.51
N ARG A 413 1.47 -19.51 -9.74
CA ARG A 413 2.40 -19.03 -10.75
C ARG A 413 1.71 -18.03 -11.64
N LYS A 414 2.35 -16.86 -11.81
CA LYS A 414 2.01 -15.89 -12.84
C LYS A 414 2.87 -16.12 -14.09
N ALA A 415 2.28 -15.95 -15.28
CA ALA A 415 3.01 -16.04 -16.55
C ALA A 415 4.26 -15.15 -16.55
N SER A 416 5.38 -15.70 -17.04
CA SER A 416 6.71 -15.07 -17.07
C SER A 416 7.37 -14.81 -15.70
N PHE A 417 6.86 -15.41 -14.62
CA PHE A 417 7.47 -15.38 -13.29
C PHE A 417 7.68 -16.82 -12.77
N PRO A 418 8.66 -17.03 -11.86
CA PRO A 418 8.82 -18.32 -11.19
C PRO A 418 7.59 -18.65 -10.35
N GLY A 419 7.17 -19.92 -10.36
CA GLY A 419 6.08 -20.40 -9.50
C GLY A 419 6.54 -20.53 -8.06
N LEU A 420 5.61 -20.41 -7.11
CA LEU A 420 5.87 -20.48 -5.69
C LEU A 420 4.92 -21.47 -5.01
N MET A 421 5.47 -22.28 -4.11
CA MET A 421 4.73 -23.09 -3.15
C MET A 421 4.92 -22.51 -1.75
N ILE A 422 3.82 -22.13 -1.11
CA ILE A 422 3.77 -21.55 0.23
C ILE A 422 3.06 -22.54 1.14
N THR A 423 3.71 -22.91 2.24
CA THR A 423 3.11 -23.76 3.27
C THR A 423 2.84 -22.94 4.52
N ILE A 424 1.59 -22.97 4.98
CA ILE A 424 1.12 -22.22 6.14
C ILE A 424 0.59 -23.22 7.17
N SER A 425 1.29 -23.35 8.29
CA SER A 425 0.91 -24.23 9.41
C SER A 425 0.11 -23.50 10.50
N GLY A 426 0.10 -22.17 10.46
CA GLY A 426 -0.62 -21.34 11.40
C GLY A 426 -0.63 -19.89 10.92
N LEU A 427 -1.67 -19.13 11.27
CA LEU A 427 -1.82 -17.73 10.85
C LEU A 427 -0.70 -16.82 11.37
N ARG A 428 -0.02 -17.23 12.45
CA ARG A 428 1.07 -16.48 13.10
C ARG A 428 2.44 -17.11 12.92
N ASP A 429 2.50 -18.26 12.25
CA ASP A 429 3.76 -18.93 11.98
C ASP A 429 4.42 -18.31 10.75
N TYR A 430 5.74 -18.46 10.67
CA TYR A 430 6.46 -18.23 9.42
C TYR A 430 5.99 -19.24 8.36
N PHE A 431 5.99 -18.81 7.11
CA PHE A 431 5.60 -19.67 5.99
C PHE A 431 6.84 -20.28 5.34
N ASP A 432 6.74 -21.56 4.97
CA ASP A 432 7.76 -22.18 4.15
C ASP A 432 7.51 -21.82 2.68
N VAL A 433 8.50 -21.24 2.00
CA VAL A 433 8.40 -20.87 0.58
C VAL A 433 9.39 -21.68 -0.23
N LYS A 434 8.90 -22.35 -1.28
CA LYS A 434 9.72 -23.08 -2.26
C LYS A 434 9.40 -22.60 -3.67
N VAL A 435 10.42 -22.50 -4.51
CA VAL A 435 10.23 -22.24 -5.95
C VAL A 435 9.73 -23.53 -6.61
N LEU A 436 8.70 -23.40 -7.44
CA LEU A 436 8.15 -24.49 -8.26
C LEU A 436 8.95 -24.66 -9.55
N GLU A 437 8.82 -25.82 -10.18
CA GLU A 437 9.39 -26.10 -11.50
C GLU A 437 8.85 -25.12 -12.57
N GLU A 438 9.67 -24.83 -13.58
CA GLU A 438 9.36 -23.81 -14.60
C GLU A 438 8.14 -24.14 -15.47
N ASP A 439 7.80 -25.42 -15.59
CA ASP A 439 6.66 -25.93 -16.33
C ASP A 439 5.36 -25.96 -15.50
N TYR A 440 5.42 -25.62 -14.20
CA TYR A 440 4.24 -25.60 -13.35
C TYR A 440 3.16 -24.67 -13.95
N PRO A 441 1.89 -25.10 -14.06
CA PRO A 441 0.88 -24.35 -14.80
C PRO A 441 0.55 -22.99 -14.16
N VAL A 442 0.27 -21.99 -15.02
CA VAL A 442 -0.18 -20.65 -14.58
C VAL A 442 -1.55 -20.74 -13.91
N GLY A 443 -1.69 -20.08 -12.77
CA GLY A 443 -2.89 -20.12 -11.92
C GLY A 443 -2.55 -20.25 -10.45
N THR A 444 -3.55 -20.62 -9.65
CA THR A 444 -3.37 -20.88 -8.20
C THR A 444 -4.08 -22.17 -7.79
N GLU A 445 -3.43 -22.94 -6.92
CA GLU A 445 -3.97 -24.12 -6.26
C GLU A 445 -3.87 -23.91 -4.74
N VAL A 446 -4.99 -24.03 -4.04
CA VAL A 446 -5.08 -23.96 -2.58
C VAL A 446 -5.50 -25.33 -2.06
N THR A 447 -4.62 -25.98 -1.30
CA THR A 447 -4.87 -27.26 -0.65
C THR A 447 -5.03 -27.05 0.85
N LEU A 448 -6.21 -27.39 1.37
CA LEU A 448 -6.58 -27.30 2.77
C LEU A 448 -6.46 -28.67 3.42
N HIS A 449 -5.55 -28.83 4.38
CA HIS A 449 -5.51 -30.01 5.25
C HIS A 449 -6.46 -29.79 6.42
N LEU A 450 -7.57 -30.52 6.41
CA LEU A 450 -8.68 -30.28 7.33
C LEU A 450 -8.33 -30.67 8.77
N LYS A 451 -8.90 -29.95 9.74
CA LYS A 451 -8.74 -30.29 11.16
C LYS A 451 -9.35 -31.66 11.46
N LYS A 452 -8.78 -32.42 12.41
CA LYS A 452 -9.27 -33.77 12.78
C LYS A 452 -10.77 -33.81 13.12
N SER A 453 -11.26 -32.80 13.87
CA SER A 453 -12.68 -32.68 14.23
C SER A 453 -13.61 -32.39 13.05
N LYS A 454 -13.03 -32.06 11.90
CA LYS A 454 -13.67 -31.53 10.70
C LYS A 454 -13.59 -32.48 9.50
N ILE A 455 -13.04 -33.68 9.67
CA ILE A 455 -12.98 -34.75 8.66
C ILE A 455 -14.37 -35.13 8.11
N LYS A 456 -15.44 -34.92 8.90
CA LYS A 456 -16.83 -35.07 8.45
C LYS A 456 -17.18 -34.16 7.26
N TYR A 457 -16.46 -33.06 7.06
CA TYR A 457 -16.69 -32.12 5.96
C TYR A 457 -16.35 -32.70 4.58
N CYS A 458 -15.47 -33.70 4.45
CA CYS A 458 -15.32 -34.29 3.12
C CYS A 458 -16.50 -35.21 2.70
N ARG A 459 -17.61 -35.29 3.47
CA ARG A 459 -18.88 -35.87 2.98
C ARG A 459 -19.40 -35.01 1.81
N SER A 460 -19.11 -35.45 0.59
CA SER A 460 -19.25 -34.69 -0.66
C SER A 460 -20.65 -34.09 -0.91
N MET A 461 -21.70 -34.77 -0.45
CA MET A 461 -23.08 -34.41 -0.79
C MET A 461 -23.55 -33.09 -0.14
N GLU A 462 -23.08 -32.76 1.07
CA GLU A 462 -23.44 -31.51 1.74
C GLU A 462 -22.83 -30.30 1.02
N TYR A 463 -21.54 -30.38 0.69
CA TYR A 463 -20.83 -29.32 -0.02
C TYR A 463 -21.26 -29.20 -1.47
N THR A 464 -21.58 -30.32 -2.12
CA THR A 464 -22.18 -30.29 -3.46
C THR A 464 -23.50 -29.54 -3.44
N GLY A 465 -24.38 -29.80 -2.47
CA GLY A 465 -25.63 -29.06 -2.28
C GLY A 465 -25.39 -27.58 -2.00
N TYR A 466 -24.45 -27.26 -1.09
CA TYR A 466 -24.05 -25.89 -0.78
C TYR A 466 -23.58 -25.15 -2.04
N LEU A 467 -22.68 -25.73 -2.83
CA LEU A 467 -22.15 -25.14 -4.05
C LEU A 467 -23.24 -24.98 -5.12
N LYS A 468 -24.09 -25.99 -5.33
CA LYS A 468 -25.24 -25.90 -6.25
C LYS A 468 -26.19 -24.77 -5.88
N THR A 469 -26.36 -24.46 -4.59
CA THR A 469 -27.15 -23.31 -4.15
C THR A 469 -26.39 -22.00 -4.34
N ASN A 470 -25.09 -21.96 -4.04
CA ASN A 470 -24.34 -20.71 -3.90
C ASN A 470 -23.67 -20.20 -5.17
N ILE A 471 -23.33 -21.06 -6.13
CA ILE A 471 -22.52 -20.69 -7.31
C ILE A 471 -23.14 -21.14 -8.63
N ARG A 472 -24.43 -21.46 -8.60
CA ARG A 472 -25.18 -22.03 -9.73
C ARG A 472 -25.04 -21.27 -11.04
N PHE A 473 -25.05 -19.94 -10.95
CA PHE A 473 -25.15 -19.04 -12.09
C PHE A 473 -23.81 -18.36 -12.42
N LEU A 474 -22.69 -18.88 -11.88
CA LEU A 474 -21.36 -18.40 -12.25
C LEU A 474 -21.13 -18.56 -13.76
N LYS A 475 -20.51 -17.56 -14.39
CA LYS A 475 -20.14 -17.62 -15.82
C LYS A 475 -18.98 -18.60 -16.09
N ILE A 476 -18.14 -18.83 -15.08
CA ILE A 476 -16.99 -19.74 -15.12
C ILE A 476 -17.43 -21.10 -14.58
N PRO A 477 -17.17 -22.21 -15.28
CA PRO A 477 -17.54 -23.54 -14.81
C PRO A 477 -16.63 -23.95 -13.65
N VAL A 478 -17.22 -24.63 -12.67
CA VAL A 478 -16.53 -25.22 -11.52
C VAL A 478 -16.67 -26.73 -11.60
N GLU A 479 -15.57 -27.42 -11.87
CA GLU A 479 -15.50 -28.88 -11.90
C GLU A 479 -15.28 -29.42 -10.50
N LEU A 480 -16.21 -30.25 -10.03
CA LEU A 480 -16.19 -30.87 -8.71
C LEU A 480 -15.86 -32.34 -8.84
N THR A 481 -14.78 -32.79 -8.20
CA THR A 481 -14.47 -34.21 -8.05
C THR A 481 -14.76 -34.65 -6.62
N ASP A 482 -15.71 -35.56 -6.47
CA ASP A 482 -16.05 -36.12 -5.16
C ASP A 482 -15.06 -37.21 -4.71
N ARG A 483 -15.27 -37.76 -3.50
CA ARG A 483 -14.42 -38.83 -2.95
C ARG A 483 -14.40 -40.11 -3.77
N GLY A 484 -15.48 -40.40 -4.49
CA GLY A 484 -15.60 -41.59 -5.34
C GLY A 484 -14.97 -41.40 -6.71
N GLY A 485 -14.38 -40.23 -6.99
CA GLY A 485 -13.90 -39.85 -8.31
C GLY A 485 -15.02 -39.42 -9.26
N ASN A 486 -16.25 -39.25 -8.77
CA ASN A 486 -17.34 -38.77 -9.62
C ASN A 486 -17.14 -37.27 -9.90
N MET A 487 -17.26 -36.91 -11.17
CA MET A 487 -17.15 -35.53 -11.62
C MET A 487 -18.54 -34.91 -11.80
N LEU A 488 -18.68 -33.66 -11.34
CA LEU A 488 -19.86 -32.82 -11.53
C LEU A 488 -19.42 -31.42 -11.90
N THR A 489 -19.99 -30.84 -12.95
CA THR A 489 -19.79 -29.42 -13.27
C THR A 489 -20.93 -28.58 -12.67
N ILE A 490 -20.57 -27.49 -11.99
CA ILE A 490 -21.50 -26.47 -11.48
C ILE A 490 -21.16 -25.13 -12.15
N GLY A 491 -22.16 -24.28 -12.40
CA GLY A 491 -21.97 -23.02 -13.13
C GLY A 491 -22.39 -23.14 -14.59
N ARG A 492 -22.38 -22.00 -15.29
CA ARG A 492 -22.92 -21.79 -16.65
C ARG A 492 -24.41 -22.08 -16.82
N GLU A 493 -25.11 -22.42 -15.75
CA GLU A 493 -26.56 -22.44 -15.79
C GLU A 493 -27.02 -21.03 -16.10
N LYS A 494 -27.79 -20.88 -17.18
CA LYS A 494 -28.51 -19.63 -17.39
C LYS A 494 -29.50 -19.50 -16.25
N LEU A 495 -29.81 -18.28 -15.84
CA LEU A 495 -31.03 -18.02 -15.09
C LEU A 495 -32.26 -18.17 -16.01
N ALA A 496 -32.32 -19.30 -16.71
CA ALA A 496 -33.36 -19.67 -17.62
C ALA A 496 -34.41 -20.44 -16.83
N TYR A 497 -35.66 -20.11 -17.11
CA TYR A 497 -36.74 -21.03 -16.88
C TYR A 497 -36.59 -22.15 -17.92
N ASP A 498 -36.15 -23.32 -17.49
CA ASP A 498 -36.47 -24.51 -18.27
C ASP A 498 -37.99 -24.67 -18.17
N ARG A 499 -38.66 -25.03 -19.28
CA ARG A 499 -40.07 -25.46 -19.23
C ARG A 499 -40.14 -26.83 -18.56
N ASP A 500 -39.57 -26.94 -17.36
CA ASP A 500 -39.42 -28.15 -16.58
C ASP A 500 -40.83 -28.65 -16.37
N GLN A 501 -41.17 -29.77 -17.02
CA GLN A 501 -42.46 -30.46 -16.94
C GLN A 501 -42.66 -31.09 -15.55
N LYS A 502 -42.09 -30.49 -14.49
CA LYS A 502 -42.43 -30.84 -13.12
C LYS A 502 -43.92 -30.60 -12.94
N ALA A 503 -44.63 -31.68 -12.64
CA ALA A 503 -46.02 -31.64 -12.22
C ALA A 503 -46.20 -30.56 -11.14
N GLY A 504 -47.03 -29.54 -11.41
CA GLY A 504 -47.40 -28.49 -10.46
C GLY A 504 -46.97 -27.06 -10.80
N THR A 505 -46.00 -26.83 -11.71
CA THR A 505 -45.66 -25.43 -12.10
C THR A 505 -46.65 -24.90 -13.13
N VAL A 506 -47.34 -23.80 -12.81
CA VAL A 506 -48.46 -23.29 -13.63
C VAL A 506 -48.16 -21.93 -14.26
N PHE A 507 -47.37 -21.07 -13.62
CA PHE A 507 -47.04 -19.76 -14.17
C PHE A 507 -45.58 -19.40 -13.93
N VAL A 508 -44.88 -18.93 -14.98
CA VAL A 508 -43.55 -18.32 -14.88
C VAL A 508 -43.47 -17.08 -15.78
N ALA A 509 -42.93 -16.00 -15.22
CA ALA A 509 -42.70 -14.74 -15.92
C ALA A 509 -41.24 -14.28 -15.74
N PRO A 510 -40.55 -13.86 -16.82
CA PRO A 510 -39.23 -13.26 -16.70
C PRO A 510 -39.31 -11.86 -16.08
N LEU A 511 -38.35 -11.53 -15.23
CA LEU A 511 -38.14 -10.19 -14.70
C LEU A 511 -37.12 -9.47 -15.59
N LYS A 512 -37.49 -8.32 -16.13
CA LYS A 512 -36.64 -7.51 -17.01
C LYS A 512 -35.96 -6.41 -16.22
N PHE A 513 -34.63 -6.45 -16.20
CA PHE A 513 -33.77 -5.39 -15.68
C PHE A 513 -32.83 -4.90 -16.79
N PRO A 514 -32.17 -3.73 -16.62
CA PRO A 514 -31.24 -3.21 -17.62
C PRO A 514 -30.08 -4.17 -17.94
N GLU A 515 -29.42 -4.69 -16.91
CA GLU A 515 -28.26 -5.58 -17.06
C GLU A 515 -28.43 -6.91 -16.32
N SER A 516 -29.39 -6.98 -15.41
CA SER A 516 -29.70 -8.16 -14.61
C SER A 516 -30.73 -9.08 -15.24
N GLU A 517 -30.77 -10.31 -14.76
CA GLU A 517 -31.75 -11.32 -15.18
C GLU A 517 -32.55 -11.83 -13.99
N GLY A 518 -33.80 -12.24 -14.23
CA GLY A 518 -34.64 -12.78 -13.17
C GLY A 518 -35.88 -13.50 -13.70
N TYR A 519 -36.55 -14.22 -12.82
CA TYR A 519 -37.89 -14.73 -13.08
C TYR A 519 -38.69 -14.89 -11.79
N VAL A 520 -40.00 -14.93 -11.94
CA VAL A 520 -40.98 -15.27 -10.92
C VAL A 520 -41.70 -16.54 -11.33
N ARG A 521 -41.94 -17.46 -10.39
CA ARG A 521 -42.73 -18.66 -10.60
C ARG A 521 -43.81 -18.81 -9.54
N LEU A 522 -44.91 -19.44 -9.94
CA LEU A 522 -46.05 -19.77 -9.10
C LEU A 522 -46.56 -21.18 -9.46
N GLY A 523 -46.64 -22.02 -8.43
CA GLY A 523 -47.16 -23.39 -8.54
C GLY A 523 -48.67 -23.41 -8.30
N ALA A 524 -49.37 -24.35 -8.94
CA ALA A 524 -50.79 -24.56 -8.70
C ALA A 524 -51.22 -26.02 -8.95
N GLN A 525 -52.18 -26.47 -8.15
CA GLN A 525 -52.81 -27.77 -8.30
C GLN A 525 -53.86 -27.71 -9.42
N LYS A 526 -53.79 -28.69 -10.33
CA LYS A 526 -54.62 -28.75 -11.53
C LYS A 526 -55.41 -30.05 -11.64
N ASN A 527 -56.61 -29.97 -12.21
CA ASN A 527 -57.38 -31.12 -12.69
C ASN A 527 -57.75 -30.85 -14.16
N GLY A 528 -57.11 -31.57 -15.10
CA GLY A 528 -57.15 -31.22 -16.52
C GLY A 528 -56.55 -29.83 -16.79
N THR A 529 -57.34 -28.94 -17.38
CA THR A 529 -57.00 -27.52 -17.61
C THR A 529 -57.42 -26.59 -16.47
N ASN A 530 -58.18 -27.07 -15.49
CA ASN A 530 -58.68 -26.24 -14.39
C ASN A 530 -57.67 -26.19 -13.24
N ILE A 531 -57.35 -24.97 -12.81
CA ILE A 531 -56.56 -24.68 -11.61
C ILE A 531 -57.53 -24.48 -10.45
N PHE A 532 -57.37 -25.24 -9.36
CA PHE A 532 -58.30 -25.16 -8.21
C PHE A 532 -57.63 -24.72 -6.90
N ALA A 533 -56.30 -24.77 -6.80
CA ALA A 533 -55.57 -24.24 -5.65
C ALA A 533 -54.14 -23.83 -6.06
N LEU A 534 -53.56 -22.84 -5.38
CA LEU A 534 -52.15 -22.52 -5.51
C LEU A 534 -51.32 -23.46 -4.64
N GLU A 535 -50.14 -23.86 -5.12
CA GLU A 535 -49.20 -24.60 -4.31
C GLU A 535 -48.46 -23.63 -3.39
N SER A 536 -48.42 -23.97 -2.10
CA SER A 536 -47.56 -23.23 -1.17
C SER A 536 -46.10 -23.40 -1.60
N ALA A 537 -45.36 -22.31 -1.57
CA ALA A 537 -43.97 -22.28 -1.99
C ALA A 537 -43.10 -21.68 -0.90
N ASP A 538 -42.19 -22.49 -0.38
CA ASP A 538 -41.09 -22.04 0.46
C ASP A 538 -39.96 -21.53 -0.44
N GLY A 539 -39.61 -20.24 -0.36
CA GLY A 539 -38.47 -19.74 -1.13
C GLY A 539 -38.36 -18.25 -1.42
N GLY A 540 -39.41 -17.44 -1.20
CA GLY A 540 -39.36 -15.98 -1.36
C GLY A 540 -38.63 -15.53 -2.63
N VAL A 541 -37.82 -14.46 -2.54
CA VAL A 541 -36.95 -14.01 -3.65
C VAL A 541 -35.50 -14.35 -3.33
N SER A 542 -34.93 -15.33 -4.04
CA SER A 542 -33.50 -15.62 -3.98
C SER A 542 -32.73 -14.61 -4.83
N VAL A 543 -31.78 -13.90 -4.23
CA VAL A 543 -30.98 -12.89 -4.92
C VAL A 543 -29.54 -13.34 -5.01
N PHE A 544 -29.03 -13.27 -6.24
CA PHE A 544 -27.66 -13.55 -6.64
C PHE A 544 -27.02 -12.25 -7.12
N GLN A 545 -25.70 -12.13 -6.98
CA GLN A 545 -24.91 -11.05 -7.57
C GLN A 545 -23.69 -11.69 -8.26
N ASP A 546 -23.51 -11.39 -9.54
CA ASP A 546 -22.50 -12.02 -10.40
C ASP A 546 -22.56 -13.57 -10.40
N GLY A 547 -23.77 -14.11 -10.27
CA GLY A 547 -24.02 -15.55 -10.23
C GLY A 547 -23.78 -16.22 -8.89
N ILE A 548 -23.47 -15.44 -7.84
CA ILE A 548 -23.26 -15.93 -6.48
C ILE A 548 -24.45 -15.61 -5.60
N PHE A 549 -24.95 -16.60 -4.87
CA PHE A 549 -26.05 -16.42 -3.94
C PHE A 549 -25.64 -15.50 -2.78
N VAL A 550 -26.49 -14.51 -2.51
CA VAL A 550 -26.28 -13.56 -1.41
C VAL A 550 -27.28 -13.85 -0.29
N THR A 551 -28.58 -13.76 -0.59
CA THR A 551 -29.62 -13.92 0.43
C THR A 551 -31.00 -14.17 -0.19
N GLN A 552 -31.97 -14.49 0.65
CA GLN A 552 -33.37 -14.68 0.29
C GLN A 552 -34.24 -13.63 0.99
N VAL A 553 -35.02 -12.86 0.20
CA VAL A 553 -35.77 -11.70 0.70
C VAL A 553 -37.26 -11.82 0.34
N SER A 554 -38.09 -12.29 1.27
CA SER A 554 -39.54 -12.38 1.06
C SER A 554 -40.23 -11.01 1.00
N ALA A 555 -39.65 -9.99 1.62
CA ALA A 555 -40.19 -8.62 1.66
C ALA A 555 -40.20 -7.91 0.28
N LEU A 556 -39.52 -8.47 -0.73
CA LEU A 556 -39.61 -8.01 -2.12
C LEU A 556 -40.94 -8.40 -2.77
N LEU A 557 -41.61 -9.45 -2.27
CA LEU A 557 -42.92 -9.87 -2.73
C LEU A 557 -44.05 -9.12 -2.00
N PRO A 558 -45.17 -8.83 -2.70
CA PRO A 558 -46.41 -8.42 -2.05
C PRO A 558 -46.84 -9.42 -0.97
N GLU A 559 -47.45 -8.94 0.11
CA GLU A 559 -47.76 -9.76 1.29
C GLU A 559 -48.56 -11.04 0.95
N GLY A 560 -49.63 -10.91 0.16
CA GLY A 560 -50.45 -12.06 -0.25
C GLY A 560 -49.75 -13.06 -1.19
N ALA A 561 -48.65 -12.67 -1.84
CA ALA A 561 -47.89 -13.50 -2.77
C ALA A 561 -46.77 -14.31 -2.09
N ARG A 562 -46.33 -13.92 -0.89
CA ARG A 562 -45.15 -14.50 -0.21
C ARG A 562 -45.23 -16.00 0.04
N GLN A 563 -46.42 -16.54 0.16
CA GLN A 563 -46.68 -17.96 0.46
C GLN A 563 -46.82 -18.85 -0.79
N TYR A 564 -46.88 -18.27 -1.99
CA TYR A 564 -47.14 -18.98 -3.25
C TYR A 564 -46.10 -18.71 -4.34
N VAL A 565 -45.38 -17.59 -4.22
CA VAL A 565 -44.48 -17.09 -5.26
C VAL A 565 -43.03 -17.32 -4.86
N VAL A 566 -42.26 -17.86 -5.79
CA VAL A 566 -40.79 -17.93 -5.69
C VAL A 566 -40.20 -17.12 -6.83
N ALA A 567 -39.22 -16.27 -6.53
CA ALA A 567 -38.51 -15.52 -7.54
C ALA A 567 -37.00 -15.73 -7.40
N ARG A 568 -36.29 -15.60 -8.52
CA ARG A 568 -34.83 -15.58 -8.56
C ARG A 568 -34.37 -14.37 -9.35
N ILE A 569 -33.40 -13.64 -8.83
CA ILE A 569 -32.81 -12.46 -9.48
C ILE A 569 -31.29 -12.59 -9.41
N ASN A 570 -30.61 -12.36 -10.52
CA ASN A 570 -29.15 -12.29 -10.59
C ASN A 570 -28.73 -10.88 -11.01
N LEU A 571 -28.28 -10.10 -10.02
CA LEU A 571 -27.85 -8.71 -10.19
C LEU A 571 -26.48 -8.66 -10.89
N MET A 572 -26.37 -7.85 -11.93
CA MET A 572 -25.16 -7.69 -12.74
C MET A 572 -24.91 -6.22 -13.07
N GLY A 573 -23.63 -5.91 -13.38
CA GLY A 573 -23.15 -4.56 -13.73
C GLY A 573 -23.67 -3.44 -12.83
N GLN A 574 -24.41 -2.47 -13.38
CA GLN A 574 -24.89 -1.28 -12.66
C GLN A 574 -26.04 -1.57 -11.69
N ASP A 575 -26.73 -2.70 -11.83
CA ASP A 575 -27.82 -3.11 -10.94
C ASP A 575 -27.32 -3.73 -9.62
N LYS A 576 -25.99 -3.89 -9.46
CA LYS A 576 -25.38 -4.46 -8.25
C LYS A 576 -25.67 -3.60 -7.02
N CYS A 577 -25.69 -4.25 -5.87
CA CYS A 577 -25.82 -3.61 -4.58
C CYS A 577 -24.52 -3.74 -3.77
N GLU A 578 -24.38 -2.83 -2.81
CA GLU A 578 -23.35 -2.96 -1.79
C GLU A 578 -23.69 -4.15 -0.89
N LEU A 579 -22.68 -4.97 -0.58
CA LEU A 579 -22.82 -6.16 0.24
C LEU A 579 -22.13 -5.96 1.59
N SER A 580 -22.67 -6.61 2.63
CA SER A 580 -21.95 -6.72 3.90
C SER A 580 -20.63 -7.50 3.74
N MET A 581 -19.71 -7.32 4.69
CA MET A 581 -18.41 -8.02 4.69
C MET A 581 -18.53 -9.55 4.61
N ASP A 582 -19.56 -10.13 5.24
CA ASP A 582 -19.88 -11.56 5.20
C ASP A 582 -20.70 -11.99 3.97
N ARG A 583 -21.10 -11.02 3.13
CA ARG A 583 -21.85 -11.19 1.87
C ARG A 583 -23.16 -11.95 2.02
N ASN A 584 -23.81 -11.83 3.16
CA ASN A 584 -25.13 -12.42 3.41
C ASN A 584 -26.24 -11.35 3.52
N ARG A 585 -25.87 -10.06 3.44
CA ARG A 585 -26.79 -8.93 3.46
C ARG A 585 -26.50 -8.00 2.30
N MET A 586 -27.58 -7.43 1.75
CA MET A 586 -27.55 -6.42 0.71
C MET A 586 -28.00 -5.08 1.27
N PHE A 587 -27.31 -4.03 0.87
CA PHE A 587 -27.68 -2.65 1.14
C PHE A 587 -28.21 -2.05 -0.17
N TRP A 588 -29.50 -1.81 -0.19
CA TRP A 588 -30.22 -1.26 -1.33
C TRP A 588 -30.31 0.25 -1.20
N THR A 589 -30.19 0.98 -2.31
CA THR A 589 -30.71 2.35 -2.34
C THR A 589 -32.24 2.33 -2.36
N THR A 590 -32.87 3.41 -1.92
CA THR A 590 -34.34 3.54 -1.95
C THR A 590 -34.88 3.35 -3.36
N GLU A 591 -34.21 3.91 -4.36
CA GLU A 591 -34.58 3.81 -5.77
C GLU A 591 -34.46 2.37 -6.30
N GLN A 592 -33.33 1.69 -6.05
CA GLN A 592 -33.13 0.29 -6.44
C GLN A 592 -34.22 -0.62 -5.86
N LEU A 593 -34.51 -0.46 -4.56
CA LEU A 593 -35.53 -1.27 -3.88
C LEU A 593 -36.93 -1.03 -4.46
N GLN A 594 -37.28 0.23 -4.75
CA GLN A 594 -38.55 0.58 -5.37
C GLN A 594 -38.67 0.00 -6.79
N ASN A 595 -37.61 0.10 -7.59
CA ASN A 595 -37.60 -0.43 -8.95
C ASN A 595 -37.77 -1.96 -8.96
N ILE A 596 -37.00 -2.68 -8.14
CA ILE A 596 -37.11 -4.14 -8.04
C ILE A 596 -38.49 -4.57 -7.59
N LYS A 597 -39.06 -3.92 -6.56
CA LYS A 597 -40.43 -4.20 -6.12
C LYS A 597 -41.46 -3.92 -7.21
N LYS A 598 -41.27 -2.85 -8.00
CA LYS A 598 -42.14 -2.52 -9.13
C LYS A 598 -42.06 -3.59 -10.22
N VAL A 599 -40.87 -4.04 -10.58
CA VAL A 599 -40.64 -5.08 -11.60
C VAL A 599 -41.19 -6.44 -11.16
N ILE A 600 -41.07 -6.80 -9.88
CA ILE A 600 -41.65 -8.05 -9.34
C ILE A 600 -43.18 -7.99 -9.27
N ARG A 601 -43.74 -6.80 -9.01
CA ARG A 601 -45.19 -6.59 -8.90
C ARG A 601 -45.88 -6.56 -10.26
N HIS A 602 -45.21 -6.01 -11.26
CA HIS A 602 -45.67 -6.01 -12.65
C HIS A 602 -45.60 -7.43 -13.21
#